data_AF-A0A382WI26-F1
#
_entry.id   AF-A0A382WI26-F1
#
_cell.length_a   1.000
_cell.length_b   1.000
_cell.length_c   1.000
_cell.angle_alpha   90.00
_cell.angle_beta   90.00
_cell.angle_gamma   90.00
#
_symmetry.space_group_name_H-M   'P 1'
#
loop_
_entity.id
_entity.type
_entity.pdbx_description
1 polymer ?
#
loop_
_entity_poly.entity_id
_entity_poly.type
_entity_poly.pdbx_seq_one_letter_code
_entity_poly.pdbx_strand_id
1 'polypeptide(L)' 'MAHAQDLCRQLDIRFRDIQHQMMSGDYDNLIDVFEKNFGEYVTLINKPSTSGE' A
#
# COMPACT_ATOMS: atom_id res chain seq x y z
N MET A 1 -2.16 -0.78 -8.80
CA MET A 1 -1.58 -2.12 -8.59
C MET A 1 -0.18 -2.29 -9.18
N ALA A 2 0.17 -1.67 -10.32
CA ALA A 2 1.52 -1.77 -10.89
C ALA A 2 2.63 -1.22 -9.96
N HIS A 3 2.42 -0.07 -9.32
CA HIS A 3 3.44 0.55 -8.46
C HIS A 3 3.85 -0.30 -7.24
N ALA A 4 2.91 -1.01 -6.60
CA ALA A 4 3.21 -1.89 -5.47
C ALA A 4 4.06 -3.10 -5.90
N GLN A 5 3.83 -3.62 -7.11
CA GLN A 5 4.62 -4.70 -7.69
C GLN A 5 6.04 -4.25 -8.00
N ASP A 6 6.21 -3.06 -8.57
CA ASP A 6 7.52 -2.49 -8.85
C ASP A 6 8.32 -2.21 -7.57
N LEU A 7 7.66 -1.69 -6.52
CA LEU A 7 8.27 -1.48 -5.21
C LEU A 7 8.69 -2.79 -4.55
N CYS A 8 7.84 -3.83 -4.61
CA CYS A 8 8.20 -5.16 -4.13
C CYS A 8 9.44 -5.71 -4.84
N ARG A 9 9.56 -5.49 -6.16
CA ARG A 9 10.73 -5.93 -6.92
C ARG A 9 12.01 -5.18 -6.52
N GLN A 10 11.91 -3.90 -6.18
CA GLN A 10 13.05 -3.11 -5.73
C GLN A 10 13.50 -3.47 -4.31
N LEU A 11 12.56 -3.83 -3.45
CA LEU A 11 12.81 -4.16 -2.04
C LEU A 11 13.04 -5.66 -1.79
N ASP A 12 13.05 -6.48 -2.85
CA ASP A 12 13.12 -7.95 -2.79
C ASP A 12 12.03 -8.59 -1.90
N ILE A 13 10.83 -8.00 -1.92
CA ILE A 13 9.67 -8.46 -1.14
C ILE A 13 8.73 -9.28 -2.02
N ARG A 14 8.16 -10.35 -1.45
CA ARG A 14 7.18 -11.20 -2.16
C ARG A 14 5.85 -10.48 -2.35
N PHE A 15 5.63 -9.94 -3.56
CA PHE A 15 4.41 -9.21 -3.93
C PHE A 15 3.11 -10.01 -3.72
N ARG A 16 3.11 -11.33 -3.92
CA ARG A 16 1.90 -12.16 -3.86
C ARG A 16 1.22 -12.11 -2.48
N ASP A 17 1.99 -12.12 -1.40
CA ASP A 17 1.46 -12.09 -0.03
C ASP A 17 0.86 -10.72 0.31
N ILE A 18 1.48 -9.65 -0.20
CA ILE A 18 1.03 -8.27 0.00
C ILE A 18 -0.23 -8.01 -0.85
N GLN A 19 -0.24 -8.47 -2.11
CA GLN A 19 -1.40 -8.35 -2.98
C GLN A 19 -2.63 -9.01 -2.36
N HIS A 20 -2.48 -10.21 -1.79
CA HIS A 20 -3.58 -10.91 -1.14
C HIS A 20 -4.12 -10.11 0.06
N GLN A 21 -3.25 -9.53 0.88
CA GLN A 21 -3.65 -8.67 2.01
C GLN A 21 -4.31 -7.37 1.55
N MET A 22 -3.81 -6.75 0.48
CA MET A 22 -4.42 -5.54 -0.09
C MET A 22 -5.81 -5.81 -0.68
N MET A 23 -6.05 -7.02 -1.18
CA MET A 23 -7.32 -7.42 -1.81
C MET A 23 -8.32 -8.08 -0.84
N SER A 24 -7.94 -8.33 0.42
CA SER A 24 -8.82 -9.01 1.39
C SER A 24 -9.85 -8.10 2.05
N GLY A 25 -9.88 -6.80 1.72
CA GLY A 25 -10.73 -5.81 2.37
C GLY A 25 -11.17 -4.69 1.44
N ASP A 26 -11.59 -3.58 2.04
CA ASP A 26 -12.01 -2.37 1.36
C ASP A 26 -10.83 -1.46 0.99
N TYR A 27 -11.14 -0.24 0.55
CA TYR A 27 -10.13 0.75 0.16
C TYR A 27 -9.23 1.18 1.33
N ASP A 28 -9.77 1.28 2.54
CA ASP A 28 -8.97 1.67 3.71
C ASP A 28 -7.99 0.56 4.08
N ASN A 29 -8.42 -0.71 4.05
CA ASN A 29 -7.52 -1.85 4.20
C ASN A 29 -6.41 -1.86 3.15
N LEU A 30 -6.71 -1.53 1.89
CA LEU A 30 -5.71 -1.41 0.84
C LEU A 30 -4.65 -0.36 1.20
N ILE A 31 -5.10 0.82 1.63
CA ILE A 31 -4.21 1.93 1.98
C ILE A 31 -3.37 1.58 3.22
N ASP A 32 -3.96 0.97 4.24
CA ASP A 32 -3.26 0.57 5.47
C ASP A 32 -2.21 -0.50 5.22
N VAL A 33 -2.53 -1.53 4.44
CA VAL A 33 -1.56 -2.56 4.04
C VAL A 33 -0.44 -1.95 3.20
N PHE A 34 -0.76 -1.01 2.31
CA PHE A 34 0.25 -0.33 1.51
C PHE A 34 1.17 0.55 2.39
N GLU A 35 0.64 1.40 3.25
CA GLU A 35 1.43 2.25 4.16
C GLU A 35 2.27 1.42 5.13
N LYS A 36 1.74 0.31 5.64
CA LYS A 36 2.50 -0.59 6.53
C LYS A 36 3.73 -1.20 5.88
N ASN A 37 3.68 -1.50 4.57
CA ASN A 37 4.78 -2.15 3.86
C ASN A 37 5.70 -1.16 3.13
N PHE A 38 5.17 -0.02 2.67
CA PHE A 38 5.90 0.92 1.83
C PHE A 38 5.99 2.33 2.40
N GLY A 39 5.30 2.65 3.49
CA GLY A 39 5.24 4.00 4.07
C GLY A 39 6.57 4.55 4.55
N GLU A 40 7.55 3.68 4.82
CA GLU A 40 8.94 4.09 5.10
C GLU A 40 9.68 4.57 3.85
N TYR A 41 9.26 4.14 2.65
CA TYR A 41 9.92 4.40 1.38
C TYR A 41 9.17 5.39 0.49
N VAL A 42 7.84 5.47 0.63
CA VAL A 42 6.98 6.33 -0.18
C VAL A 42 5.94 7.03 0.68
N THR A 43 5.54 8.23 0.25
CA THR A 43 4.47 9.00 0.89
C THR A 43 3.27 9.08 -0.06
N LEU A 44 2.10 8.67 0.43
CA LEU A 44 0.82 8.78 -0.29
C LEU A 44 0.28 10.22 -0.22
N ILE A 45 0.39 10.95 -1.33
CA ILE A 45 -0.04 12.36 -1.43
C ILE A 45 -1.54 12.56 -1.69
N ASN A 46 -2.27 11.53 -2.12
CA ASN A 46 -3.70 11.57 -2.42
C ASN A 46 -4.53 10.64 -1.51
N LYS A 47 -4.01 10.30 -0.32
CA LYS A 47 -4.85 9.67 0.70
C LYS A 47 -6.00 10.66 0.98
N PRO A 48 -7.27 10.24 0.99
CA PRO A 48 -8.34 11.12 1.45
C PRO A 48 -7.93 11.53 2.86
N SER A 49 -7.55 12.79 3.02
CA SER A 49 -7.42 13.36 4.34
C SER A 49 -8.80 13.18 4.95
N THR A 50 -8.89 12.42 6.02
CA THR A 50 -9.93 12.62 7.02
C THR A 50 -9.72 14.03 7.56
N SER A 51 -10.08 15.02 6.73
CA SER A 51 -10.28 16.41 7.06
C SER A 51 -11.54 16.44 7.89
N GLY A 52 -11.41 16.00 9.14
CA GLY A 52 -12.19 16.51 10.23
C GLY A 52 -11.49 17.78 10.71
N GLU A 53 -11.72 18.88 10.02
CA GLU A 53 -11.72 20.24 10.58
C GLU A 53 -12.97 20.97 10.07
#